data_AF-A0A358N6B4-F1
#
_entry.id   AF-A0A358N6B4-F1
#
_cell.length_a   1.000
_cell.length_b   1.000
_cell.length_c   1.000
_cell.angle_alpha   90.00
_cell.angle_beta   90.00
_cell.angle_gamma   90.00
#
_symmetry.space_group_name_H-M   'P 1'
#
loop_
_entity.id
_entity.type
_entity.pdbx_description
1 polymer ?
#
loop_
_entity_poly.entity_id
_entity_poly.type
_entity_poly.pdbx_seq_one_letter_code
_entity_poly.pdbx_strand_id
1 'polypeptide(L)'
;MNKMLIPILFAIGTALFWGCYGPTIGNAQTPRVYGKPLLPPEGWTPFKPYVFIGIAYLVIAVAGGLVMMKVKGDSFSFTGAHFPTMKWGFLAGTLGAAGALCLTTAMMTSRGNALLVMPIVFGGAVSVTAIVSVIRLHDLSTVSPLLWVGMLVTVAGVVTVAMNTPHGHAPAKPKAEAAETAAGNSSNVTQAAVSDISQEPRET
;
A
#
# COMPACT_ATOMS: atom_id res chain seq x y z
N MET A 1 3.27 31.09 -16.79
CA MET A 1 3.38 29.72 -16.22
C MET A 1 2.63 28.78 -17.14
N ASN A 2 3.31 27.81 -17.75
CA ASN A 2 2.70 26.94 -18.77
C ASN A 2 1.51 26.18 -18.16
N LYS A 3 0.32 26.29 -18.76
CA LYS A 3 -0.92 25.65 -18.27
C LYS A 3 -0.79 24.13 -18.07
N MET A 4 0.16 23.51 -18.77
CA MET A 4 0.47 22.08 -18.67
C MET A 4 1.43 21.69 -17.54
N LEU A 5 2.17 22.64 -16.95
CA LEU A 5 3.13 22.33 -15.89
C LEU A 5 2.44 21.77 -14.66
N ILE A 6 1.31 22.35 -14.26
CA ILE A 6 0.57 21.93 -13.06
C ILE A 6 0.06 20.48 -13.20
N PRO A 7 -0.66 20.08 -14.26
CA PRO A 7 -1.05 18.69 -14.46
C PRO A 7 0.13 17.70 -14.48
N ILE A 8 1.25 18.06 -15.12
CA ILE A 8 2.44 17.21 -15.19
C ILE A 8 3.02 17.00 -13.79
N LEU A 9 3.10 18.05 -12.96
CA LEU A 9 3.58 17.93 -11.58
C LEU A 9 2.69 17.02 -10.74
N PHE A 10 1.36 17.12 -10.85
CA PHE A 10 0.44 16.22 -10.16
C PHE A 10 0.53 14.78 -10.70
N ALA A 11 0.79 14.58 -11.99
CA ALA A 11 1.02 13.26 -12.57
C ALA A 11 2.31 12.62 -12.04
N ILE A 12 3.40 13.38 -11.95
CA ILE A 12 4.66 12.94 -11.34
C ILE A 12 4.45 12.62 -9.86
N GLY A 13 3.76 13.49 -9.12
CA GLY A 13 3.41 13.24 -7.72
C GLY A 13 2.60 11.96 -7.56
N THR A 14 1.64 11.72 -8.44
CA THR A 14 0.86 10.47 -8.47
C THR A 14 1.78 9.25 -8.67
N ALA A 15 2.70 9.31 -9.64
CA ALA A 15 3.66 8.22 -9.87
C ALA A 15 4.57 7.98 -8.64
N LEU A 16 5.00 9.03 -7.95
CA LEU A 16 5.80 8.93 -6.73
C LEU A 16 5.03 8.27 -5.59
N PHE A 17 3.83 8.75 -5.27
CA PHE A 17 3.03 8.17 -4.18
C PHE A 17 2.67 6.71 -4.44
N TRP A 18 2.27 6.37 -5.67
CA TRP A 18 1.98 5.00 -6.06
C TRP A 18 3.23 4.10 -6.13
N GLY A 19 4.38 4.66 -6.53
CA GLY A 19 5.65 3.95 -6.50
C GLY A 19 6.08 3.60 -5.07
N CYS A 20 5.93 4.54 -4.12
CA CYS A 20 6.22 4.31 -2.70
C CYS A 20 5.16 3.45 -1.99
N TYR A 21 3.94 3.38 -2.53
CA TYR A 21 2.87 2.56 -1.96
C TYR A 21 3.24 1.08 -1.89
N GLY A 22 3.87 0.52 -2.94
CA GLY A 22 4.22 -0.89 -2.99
C GLY A 22 5.14 -1.37 -1.86
N PRO A 23 6.30 -0.72 -1.63
CA PRO A 23 7.15 -1.00 -0.47
C PRO A 23 6.44 -0.76 0.87
N THR A 24 5.63 0.30 0.97
CA THR A 24 4.93 0.65 2.21
C THR A 24 3.90 -0.41 2.60
N ILE A 25 3.08 -0.88 1.66
CA ILE A 25 2.13 -1.97 1.91
C ILE A 25 2.85 -3.32 2.13
N GLY A 26 4.06 -3.47 1.58
CA GLY A 26 4.97 -4.58 1.86
C GLY A 26 5.27 -4.73 3.35
N ASN A 27 5.42 -3.63 4.08
CA ASN A 27 5.65 -3.65 5.54
C ASN A 27 4.43 -4.13 6.34
N ALA A 28 3.23 -4.06 5.75
CA ALA A 28 2.01 -4.58 6.35
C ALA A 28 1.72 -6.03 5.94
N GLN A 29 2.67 -6.72 5.29
CA GLN A 29 2.50 -8.13 4.94
C GLN A 29 2.40 -9.03 6.17
N THR A 30 1.55 -10.04 6.05
CA THR A 30 1.41 -11.06 7.08
C THR A 30 2.71 -11.83 7.26
N PRO A 31 3.15 -12.07 8.51
CA PRO A 31 4.32 -12.90 8.78
C PRO A 31 4.17 -14.27 8.13
N ARG A 32 5.28 -14.81 7.62
CA ARG A 32 5.32 -16.12 6.97
C ARG A 32 6.15 -17.10 7.79
N VAL A 33 5.61 -18.31 7.99
CA VAL A 33 6.31 -19.43 8.63
C VAL A 33 6.31 -20.59 7.63
N TYR A 34 7.50 -21.19 7.39
CA TYR A 34 7.72 -22.19 6.33
C TYR A 34 7.24 -21.75 4.93
N GLY A 35 7.37 -20.46 4.61
CA GLY A 35 6.95 -19.90 3.31
C GLY A 35 5.44 -19.76 3.13
N LYS A 36 4.63 -20.07 4.15
CA LYS A 36 3.18 -19.87 4.14
C LYS A 36 2.80 -18.66 5.01
N PRO A 37 1.91 -17.77 4.54
CA PRO A 37 1.39 -16.69 5.38
C PRO A 37 0.62 -17.27 6.57
N LEU A 38 0.87 -16.72 7.75
CA LEU A 38 0.10 -17.07 8.93
C LEU A 38 -1.35 -16.64 8.73
N LEU A 39 -2.28 -17.57 8.92
CA LEU A 39 -3.69 -17.26 8.90
C LEU A 39 -4.13 -16.79 10.29
N PRO A 40 -5.27 -16.09 10.39
CA PRO A 40 -5.86 -15.79 11.70
C PRO A 40 -6.01 -17.07 12.54
N PRO A 41 -5.71 -17.05 13.85
CA PRO A 41 -5.49 -15.87 14.70
C PRO A 41 -4.04 -15.32 14.74
N GLU A 42 -3.03 -16.10 14.34
CA GLU A 42 -1.61 -15.75 14.49
C GLU A 42 -1.11 -14.74 13.45
N GLY A 43 -1.84 -14.58 12.34
CA GLY A 43 -1.57 -13.59 11.30
C GLY A 43 -2.80 -12.76 10.96
N TRP A 44 -2.78 -12.14 9.78
CA TRP A 44 -3.88 -11.32 9.29
C TRP A 44 -4.07 -11.49 7.79
N THR A 45 -5.27 -11.18 7.32
CA THR A 45 -5.62 -11.19 5.90
C THR A 45 -5.33 -9.81 5.27
N PRO A 46 -5.39 -9.70 3.93
CA PRO A 46 -5.26 -8.40 3.25
C PRO A 46 -6.29 -7.35 3.65
N PHE A 47 -7.40 -7.78 4.26
CA PHE A 47 -8.44 -6.88 4.74
C PHE A 47 -7.97 -6.00 5.91
N LYS A 48 -7.03 -6.46 6.75
CA LYS A 48 -6.56 -5.70 7.92
C LYS A 48 -5.87 -4.38 7.51
N PRO A 49 -4.88 -4.35 6.60
CA PRO A 49 -4.35 -3.09 6.09
C PRO A 49 -5.33 -2.36 5.17
N TYR A 50 -6.20 -3.08 4.42
CA TYR A 50 -7.18 -2.44 3.54
C TYR A 50 -8.17 -1.52 4.29
N VAL A 51 -8.54 -1.86 5.54
CA VAL A 51 -9.37 -0.97 6.39
C VAL A 51 -8.67 0.37 6.63
N PHE A 52 -7.37 0.36 6.95
CA PHE A 52 -6.61 1.59 7.18
C PHE A 52 -6.35 2.39 5.89
N ILE A 53 -6.24 1.72 4.75
CA ILE A 53 -6.24 2.39 3.43
C ILE A 53 -7.57 3.12 3.22
N GLY A 54 -8.70 2.48 3.55
CA GLY A 54 -10.02 3.10 3.50
C GLY A 54 -10.16 4.31 4.42
N ILE A 55 -9.66 4.22 5.66
CA ILE A 55 -9.62 5.37 6.59
C ILE A 55 -8.79 6.51 6.02
N ALA A 56 -7.62 6.22 5.46
CA ALA A 56 -6.79 7.24 4.83
C ALA A 56 -7.50 7.91 3.65
N TYR A 57 -8.24 7.15 2.84
CA TYR A 57 -9.06 7.70 1.76
C TYR A 57 -10.20 8.58 2.29
N LEU A 58 -10.87 8.20 3.38
CA LEU A 58 -11.88 9.05 4.00
C LEU A 58 -11.28 10.39 4.45
N VAL A 59 -10.15 10.35 5.17
CA VAL A 59 -9.50 11.56 5.68
C VAL A 59 -9.02 12.45 4.53
N ILE A 60 -8.27 11.90 3.57
CA ILE A 60 -7.64 12.70 2.52
C ILE A 60 -8.66 13.13 1.46
N ALA A 61 -9.50 12.21 0.98
CA ALA A 61 -10.43 12.51 -0.10
C ALA A 61 -11.64 13.33 0.38
N VAL A 62 -12.21 13.01 1.55
CA VAL A 62 -13.38 13.74 2.06
C VAL A 62 -12.94 15.01 2.79
N ALA A 63 -12.15 14.91 3.86
CA ALA A 63 -11.77 16.11 4.61
C ALA A 63 -10.85 17.02 3.78
N GLY A 64 -9.83 16.47 3.13
CA GLY A 64 -8.95 17.23 2.23
C GLY A 64 -9.71 17.85 1.04
N GLY A 65 -10.62 17.10 0.42
CA GLY A 65 -11.47 17.60 -0.66
C GLY A 65 -12.34 18.78 -0.23
N LEU A 66 -13.05 18.66 0.90
CA LEU A 66 -13.90 19.72 1.45
C LEU A 66 -13.11 20.98 1.84
N VAL A 67 -11.91 20.82 2.42
CA VAL A 67 -11.00 21.93 2.71
C VAL A 67 -10.60 22.64 1.42
N MET A 68 -10.23 21.90 0.38
CA MET A 68 -9.83 22.49 -0.89
C MET A 68 -10.99 23.16 -1.62
N MET A 69 -12.22 22.63 -1.53
CA MET A 69 -13.43 23.30 -2.02
C MET A 69 -13.60 24.66 -1.34
N LYS A 70 -13.45 24.72 0.00
CA LYS A 70 -13.52 25.99 0.75
C LYS A 70 -12.45 26.98 0.30
N VAL A 71 -11.19 26.53 0.18
CA VAL A 71 -10.06 27.38 -0.22
C VAL A 71 -10.21 27.90 -1.64
N LYS A 72 -10.81 27.12 -2.54
CA LYS A 72 -11.04 27.50 -3.94
C LYS A 72 -12.36 28.26 -4.17
N GLY A 73 -13.18 28.42 -3.13
CA GLY A 73 -14.48 29.10 -3.22
C GLY A 73 -15.54 28.29 -3.97
N ASP A 74 -15.45 26.96 -3.94
CA ASP A 74 -16.41 26.07 -4.59
C ASP A 74 -17.70 25.95 -3.76
N SER A 75 -18.79 25.62 -4.45
CA SER A 75 -20.09 25.38 -3.83
C SER A 75 -20.12 24.01 -3.16
N PHE A 76 -20.67 23.93 -1.96
CA PHE A 76 -20.97 22.66 -1.28
C PHE A 76 -22.29 22.02 -1.73
N SER A 77 -22.95 22.62 -2.74
CA SER A 77 -24.16 22.03 -3.33
C SER A 77 -23.79 21.00 -4.39
N PHE A 78 -24.26 19.76 -4.20
CA PHE A 78 -24.09 18.65 -5.13
C PHE A 78 -25.35 18.35 -5.96
N THR A 79 -26.28 19.30 -6.04
CA THR A 79 -27.55 19.17 -6.78
C THR A 79 -27.51 19.91 -8.11
N GLY A 80 -28.51 19.67 -8.97
CA GLY A 80 -28.63 20.33 -10.28
C GLY A 80 -27.41 20.09 -11.18
N ALA A 81 -26.76 21.17 -11.62
CA ALA A 81 -25.58 21.13 -12.48
C ALA A 81 -24.35 20.43 -11.83
N HIS A 82 -24.31 20.33 -10.50
CA HIS A 82 -23.23 19.68 -9.76
C HIS A 82 -23.48 18.18 -9.53
N PHE A 83 -24.69 17.67 -9.81
CA PHE A 83 -24.99 16.24 -9.63
C PHE A 83 -24.03 15.29 -10.38
N PRO A 84 -23.57 15.59 -11.61
CA PRO A 84 -22.58 14.76 -12.29
C PRO A 84 -21.26 14.65 -11.54
N THR A 85 -20.82 15.68 -10.81
CA THR A 85 -19.55 15.64 -10.05
C THR A 85 -19.64 14.63 -8.91
N MET A 86 -20.77 14.63 -8.19
CA MET A 86 -21.06 13.65 -7.15
C MET A 86 -21.17 12.24 -7.73
N LYS A 87 -21.96 12.06 -8.80
CA LYS A 87 -22.19 10.74 -9.41
C LYS A 87 -20.88 10.13 -9.93
N TRP A 88 -20.17 10.83 -10.80
CA TRP A 88 -18.95 10.31 -11.41
C TRP A 88 -17.79 10.24 -10.41
N GLY A 89 -17.72 11.17 -9.46
CA GLY A 89 -16.77 11.10 -8.35
C GLY A 89 -16.98 9.85 -7.49
N PHE A 90 -18.22 9.52 -7.15
CA PHE A 90 -18.55 8.31 -6.39
C PHE A 90 -18.25 7.02 -7.16
N LEU A 91 -18.63 6.95 -8.45
CA LEU A 91 -18.30 5.79 -9.30
C LEU A 91 -16.78 5.61 -9.45
N ALA A 92 -16.03 6.70 -9.70
CA ALA A 92 -14.58 6.65 -9.77
C ALA A 92 -13.95 6.20 -8.44
N GLY A 93 -14.43 6.72 -7.32
CA GLY A 93 -13.99 6.31 -5.98
C GLY A 93 -14.28 4.84 -5.68
N THR A 94 -15.43 4.32 -6.13
CA THR A 94 -15.79 2.90 -6.00
C THR A 94 -14.82 2.01 -6.78
N LEU A 95 -14.53 2.36 -8.04
CA LEU A 95 -13.53 1.66 -8.85
C LEU A 95 -12.13 1.72 -8.22
N GLY A 96 -11.76 2.87 -7.64
CA GLY A 96 -10.51 3.05 -6.91
C GLY A 96 -10.40 2.17 -5.67
N ALA A 97 -11.47 2.09 -4.86
CA ALA A 97 -11.51 1.24 -3.67
C ALA A 97 -11.44 -0.26 -4.04
N ALA A 98 -12.22 -0.69 -5.04
CA ALA A 98 -12.17 -2.05 -5.55
C ALA A 98 -10.77 -2.40 -6.11
N GLY A 99 -10.16 -1.47 -6.85
CA GLY A 99 -8.78 -1.62 -7.33
C GLY A 99 -7.76 -1.74 -6.19
N ALA A 100 -7.87 -0.92 -5.15
CA ALA A 100 -7.02 -0.98 -3.97
C ALA A 100 -7.17 -2.31 -3.20
N LEU A 101 -8.38 -2.87 -3.15
CA LEU A 101 -8.62 -4.20 -2.59
C LEU A 101 -7.90 -5.29 -3.39
N CYS A 102 -8.08 -5.30 -4.71
CA CYS A 102 -7.41 -6.25 -5.61
C CYS A 102 -5.89 -6.14 -5.50
N LEU A 103 -5.36 -4.91 -5.49
CA LEU A 103 -3.94 -4.65 -5.36
C LEU A 103 -3.39 -5.14 -4.02
N THR A 104 -4.03 -4.78 -2.91
CA THR A 104 -3.60 -5.20 -1.56
C THR A 104 -3.60 -6.72 -1.43
N THR A 105 -4.64 -7.37 -1.95
CA THR A 105 -4.75 -8.83 -1.98
C THR A 105 -3.65 -9.46 -2.82
N ALA A 106 -3.41 -8.95 -4.03
CA ALA A 106 -2.36 -9.44 -4.92
C ALA A 106 -0.97 -9.31 -4.28
N MET A 107 -0.66 -8.14 -3.70
CA MET A 107 0.61 -7.85 -3.04
C MET A 107 0.89 -8.75 -1.84
N MET A 108 -0.14 -9.07 -1.06
CA MET A 108 0.02 -9.92 0.13
C MET A 108 0.03 -11.41 -0.20
N THR A 109 -0.57 -11.80 -1.33
CA THR A 109 -0.58 -13.20 -1.80
C THR A 109 0.68 -13.54 -2.61
N SER A 110 1.31 -12.57 -3.26
CA SER A 110 2.40 -12.77 -4.25
C SER A 110 3.76 -13.20 -3.70
N ARG A 111 3.86 -13.85 -2.53
CA ARG A 111 5.12 -14.41 -1.94
C ARG A 111 6.32 -13.44 -1.89
N GLY A 112 6.09 -12.12 -1.86
CA GLY A 112 7.16 -11.13 -1.84
C GLY A 112 7.50 -10.53 -3.21
N ASN A 113 6.81 -10.94 -4.29
CA ASN A 113 6.96 -10.32 -5.61
C ASN A 113 6.02 -9.10 -5.77
N ALA A 114 6.08 -8.20 -4.81
CA ALA A 114 5.46 -6.88 -4.87
C ALA A 114 5.88 -6.10 -6.14
N LEU A 115 7.12 -6.35 -6.56
CA LEU A 115 7.80 -5.72 -7.69
C LEU A 115 7.22 -6.14 -9.05
N LEU A 116 6.59 -7.31 -9.15
CA LEU A 116 5.88 -7.76 -10.35
C LEU A 116 4.44 -7.24 -10.43
N VAL A 117 3.77 -7.10 -9.27
CA VAL A 117 2.38 -6.65 -9.24
C VAL A 117 2.24 -5.20 -9.69
N MET A 118 3.16 -4.31 -9.28
CA MET A 118 3.07 -2.88 -9.60
C MET A 118 3.15 -2.59 -11.11
N PRO A 119 4.16 -3.08 -11.87
CA PRO A 119 4.21 -2.90 -13.31
C PRO A 119 2.98 -3.46 -14.04
N ILE A 120 2.47 -4.63 -13.63
CA ILE A 120 1.28 -5.23 -14.26
C ILE A 120 0.06 -4.34 -14.06
N VAL A 121 -0.15 -3.81 -12.86
CA VAL A 121 -1.32 -2.98 -12.56
C VAL A 121 -1.25 -1.65 -13.30
N PHE A 122 -0.12 -0.95 -13.25
CA PHE A 122 0.01 0.36 -13.90
C PHE A 122 0.06 0.28 -15.43
N GLY A 123 0.80 -0.67 -15.99
CA GLY A 123 0.82 -0.88 -17.44
C GLY A 123 -0.50 -1.42 -17.96
N GLY A 124 -1.14 -2.32 -17.22
CA GLY A 124 -2.50 -2.80 -17.52
C GLY A 124 -3.53 -1.67 -17.52
N ALA A 125 -3.47 -0.75 -16.55
CA ALA A 125 -4.39 0.39 -16.46
C ALA A 125 -4.32 1.31 -17.69
N VAL A 126 -3.11 1.57 -18.21
CA VAL A 126 -2.92 2.35 -19.44
C VAL A 126 -3.59 1.65 -20.62
N SER A 127 -3.35 0.35 -20.79
CA SER A 127 -3.96 -0.45 -21.87
C SER A 127 -5.50 -0.52 -21.75
N VAL A 128 -6.04 -0.72 -20.55
CA VAL A 128 -7.49 -0.72 -20.32
C VAL A 128 -8.10 0.63 -20.68
N THR A 129 -7.45 1.74 -20.32
CA THR A 129 -7.92 3.09 -20.67
C THR A 129 -7.95 3.31 -22.19
N ALA A 130 -6.92 2.84 -22.90
CA ALA A 130 -6.88 2.89 -24.36
C ALA A 130 -8.02 2.08 -24.99
N ILE A 131 -8.24 0.85 -24.52
CA ILE A 131 -9.33 -0.03 -25.00
C ILE A 131 -10.70 0.61 -24.74
N VAL A 132 -10.94 1.12 -23.54
CA VAL A 132 -12.20 1.80 -23.20
C VAL A 132 -12.41 3.01 -24.12
N SER A 133 -11.35 3.75 -24.44
CA SER A 133 -11.42 4.89 -25.36
C SER A 133 -11.79 4.46 -26.79
N VAL A 134 -11.19 3.37 -27.29
CA VAL A 134 -11.52 2.80 -28.60
C VAL A 134 -12.98 2.33 -28.65
N ILE A 135 -13.45 1.63 -27.61
CA ILE A 135 -14.84 1.17 -27.52
C ILE A 135 -15.80 2.36 -27.50
N ARG A 136 -15.48 3.42 -26.73
CA ARG A 136 -16.29 4.64 -26.64
C ARG A 136 -16.35 5.42 -27.95
N LEU A 137 -15.34 5.32 -28.80
CA LEU A 137 -15.30 6.03 -30.08
C LEU A 137 -16.24 5.41 -31.12
N HIS A 138 -16.57 4.12 -30.98
CA HIS A 138 -17.43 3.36 -31.90
C HIS A 138 -16.99 3.37 -33.38
N ASP A 139 -15.77 3.82 -33.66
CA ASP A 139 -15.20 3.90 -35.00
C ASP A 139 -13.72 3.48 -34.94
N LEU A 140 -13.41 2.35 -35.57
CA LEU A 140 -12.04 1.82 -35.63
C LEU A 140 -11.21 2.44 -36.76
N SER A 141 -11.84 3.15 -37.71
CA SER A 141 -11.13 3.75 -38.84
C SER A 141 -10.29 4.97 -38.45
N THR A 142 -10.63 5.60 -37.32
CA THR A 142 -9.91 6.73 -36.73
C THR A 142 -8.82 6.31 -35.74
N VAL A 143 -8.74 5.02 -35.41
CA VAL A 143 -7.76 4.48 -34.46
C VAL A 143 -6.42 4.29 -35.17
N SER A 144 -5.44 5.09 -34.78
CA SER A 144 -4.07 4.94 -35.30
C SER A 144 -3.52 3.54 -34.98
N PRO A 145 -2.95 2.82 -35.97
CA PRO A 145 -2.27 1.55 -35.73
C PRO A 145 -1.15 1.64 -34.69
N LEU A 146 -0.55 2.83 -34.50
CA LEU A 146 0.47 3.08 -33.48
C LEU A 146 -0.04 2.90 -32.05
N LEU A 147 -1.35 3.01 -31.80
CA LEU A 147 -1.93 2.73 -30.48
C LEU A 147 -1.67 1.27 -30.07
N TRP A 148 -1.89 0.33 -30.99
CA TRP A 148 -1.67 -1.09 -30.75
C TRP A 148 -0.19 -1.42 -30.55
N VAL A 149 0.68 -0.77 -31.33
CA VAL A 149 2.14 -0.86 -31.14
C VAL A 149 2.53 -0.33 -29.76
N GLY A 150 2.02 0.83 -29.36
CA GLY A 150 2.28 1.42 -28.04
C GLY A 150 1.83 0.51 -26.88
N MET A 151 0.68 -0.16 -27.02
CA MET A 151 0.23 -1.15 -26.04
C MET A 151 1.17 -2.37 -25.99
N LEU A 152 1.62 -2.88 -27.14
CA LEU A 152 2.57 -4.00 -27.19
C LEU A 152 3.89 -3.62 -26.52
N VAL A 153 4.42 -2.43 -26.81
CA VAL A 153 5.64 -1.90 -26.16
C VAL A 153 5.44 -1.72 -24.67
N THR A 154 4.25 -1.26 -24.23
CA THR A 154 3.92 -1.14 -22.80
C THR A 154 3.95 -2.51 -22.11
N VAL A 155 3.33 -3.52 -22.71
CA VAL A 155 3.35 -4.90 -22.18
C VAL A 155 4.78 -5.44 -22.13
N ALA A 156 5.57 -5.25 -23.19
CA ALA A 156 6.97 -5.66 -23.21
C ALA A 156 7.77 -4.96 -22.11
N GLY A 157 7.62 -3.64 -21.96
CA GLY A 157 8.29 -2.86 -20.92
C GLY A 157 7.92 -3.30 -19.51
N VAL A 158 6.64 -3.56 -19.25
CA VAL A 158 6.14 -4.12 -17.98
C VAL A 158 6.78 -5.46 -17.68
N VAL A 159 6.84 -6.37 -18.66
CA VAL A 159 7.46 -7.69 -18.52
C VAL A 159 8.96 -7.56 -18.25
N THR A 160 9.66 -6.72 -19.01
CA THR A 160 11.09 -6.47 -18.81
C THR A 160 11.37 -5.92 -17.42
N VAL A 161 10.61 -4.93 -16.96
CA VAL A 161 10.75 -4.39 -15.59
C VAL A 161 10.47 -5.48 -14.56
N ALA A 162 9.36 -6.22 -14.70
CA ALA A 162 9.00 -7.27 -13.75
C ALA A 162 10.06 -8.39 -13.67
N MET A 163 10.69 -8.75 -14.80
CA MET A 163 11.74 -9.78 -14.84
C MET A 163 13.09 -9.31 -14.29
N ASN A 164 13.42 -8.03 -14.47
CA ASN A 164 14.75 -7.48 -14.12
C ASN A 164 14.79 -6.71 -12.81
N THR A 165 13.64 -6.44 -12.17
CA THR A 165 13.64 -5.76 -10.87
C THR A 165 14.21 -6.72 -9.81
N PRO A 166 15.30 -6.34 -9.09
CA PRO A 166 15.94 -7.22 -8.11
C PRO A 166 14.95 -7.62 -7.01
N HIS A 167 14.76 -8.92 -6.83
CA HIS A 167 13.96 -9.47 -5.75
C HIS A 167 14.78 -9.32 -4.46
N GLY A 168 14.41 -8.37 -3.60
CA GLY A 168 15.09 -8.15 -2.33
C GLY A 168 15.21 -9.46 -1.55
N HIS A 169 16.45 -9.81 -1.17
CA HIS A 169 16.73 -10.92 -0.29
C HIS A 169 15.81 -10.81 0.94
N ALA A 170 15.16 -11.92 1.30
CA ALA A 170 14.42 -12.00 2.56
C ALA A 170 15.30 -11.44 3.68
N PRO A 171 14.78 -10.58 4.58
CA PRO A 171 15.57 -10.08 5.70
C PRO A 171 16.18 -11.29 6.40
N ALA A 172 17.50 -11.26 6.56
CA ALA A 172 18.24 -12.32 7.23
C ALA A 172 17.52 -12.61 8.54
N LYS A 173 17.13 -13.88 8.72
CA LYS A 173 16.55 -14.41 9.95
C LYS A 173 17.37 -13.82 11.11
N PRO A 174 16.77 -13.13 12.10
CA PRO A 174 17.53 -12.69 13.26
C PRO A 174 18.28 -13.90 13.79
N LYS A 175 19.61 -13.85 13.69
CA LYS A 175 20.48 -14.86 14.27
C LYS A 175 20.08 -14.88 15.75
N ALA A 176 19.63 -16.04 16.21
CA ALA A 176 19.38 -16.29 17.61
C ALA A 176 20.73 -16.19 18.34
N GLU A 177 21.12 -14.97 18.66
CA GLU A 177 22.33 -14.63 19.41
C GLU A 177 22.03 -13.47 20.39
N ALA A 178 20.74 -13.28 20.69
CA ALA A 178 20.25 -12.42 21.78
C ALA A 178 19.45 -13.21 22.83
N ALA A 179 19.51 -14.55 22.78
CA ALA A 179 18.94 -15.41 23.82
C ALA A 179 19.99 -15.91 24.83
N GLU A 180 21.29 -15.63 24.63
CA GLU A 180 22.35 -16.07 25.54
C GLU A 180 22.82 -14.96 26.49
N THR A 181 22.49 -13.69 26.24
CA THR A 181 22.81 -12.59 27.19
C THR A 181 21.73 -12.37 28.26
N ALA A 182 20.56 -13.02 28.15
CA ALA A 182 19.48 -12.92 29.16
C ALA A 182 19.47 -14.06 30.20
N ALA A 183 20.30 -15.08 30.04
CA ALA A 183 20.41 -16.20 30.99
C ALA A 183 21.50 -16.01 32.06
N GLY A 184 22.30 -14.94 31.97
CA GLY A 184 23.42 -14.68 32.89
C GLY A 184 23.09 -13.89 34.17
N ASN A 185 21.88 -13.33 34.30
CA ASN A 185 21.60 -12.34 35.36
C ASN A 185 20.48 -12.71 36.34
N SER A 186 20.00 -13.96 36.34
CA SER A 186 18.93 -14.41 37.25
C SER A 186 19.41 -15.17 38.48
N SER A 187 20.73 -15.31 38.67
CA SER A 187 21.29 -16.11 39.78
C SER A 187 21.53 -15.35 41.09
N ASN A 188 21.31 -14.03 41.15
CA ASN A 188 21.82 -13.21 42.26
C ASN A 188 20.78 -12.38 43.04
N VAL A 189 19.48 -12.69 42.97
CA VAL A 189 18.44 -11.89 43.67
C VAL A 189 17.66 -12.67 44.75
N THR A 190 17.84 -13.99 44.89
CA THR A 190 17.07 -14.78 45.89
C THR A 190 17.88 -15.19 47.13
N GLN A 191 19.09 -14.67 47.31
CA GLN A 191 19.92 -14.91 48.51
C GLN A 191 20.31 -13.59 49.19
N ALA A 192 19.34 -12.68 49.40
CA ALA A 192 19.56 -11.47 50.20
C ALA A 192 18.32 -11.05 51.02
N ALA A 193 17.27 -11.87 51.06
CA ALA A 193 16.00 -11.52 51.71
C ALA A 193 15.42 -12.66 52.54
N VAL A 194 16.23 -13.29 53.40
CA VAL A 194 15.74 -14.03 54.56
C VAL A 194 16.71 -13.85 55.72
N SER A 195 16.20 -13.23 56.79
CA SER A 195 16.70 -13.23 58.18
C SER A 195 17.99 -12.47 58.49
N ASP A 196 17.92 -11.14 58.35
CA ASP A 196 18.46 -10.20 59.33
C ASP A 196 17.38 -9.96 60.42
N ILE A 197 17.09 -10.98 61.23
CA ILE A 197 16.30 -10.87 62.48
C ILE A 197 16.76 -12.01 63.40
N SER A 198 17.73 -11.75 64.29
CA SER A 198 17.87 -12.33 65.64
C SER A 198 19.28 -12.06 66.18
N GLN A 199 19.57 -10.81 66.58
CA GLN A 199 20.54 -10.54 67.64
C GLN A 199 20.10 -9.31 68.44
N GLU A 200 19.67 -9.54 69.68
CA GLU A 200 19.69 -8.58 70.78
C GLU A 200 20.02 -9.35 72.09
N PRO A 201 20.44 -8.68 73.18
CA PRO A 201 21.80 -8.76 73.66
C PRO A 201 21.95 -9.52 74.99
N ARG A 202 23.22 -9.82 75.31
CA ARG A 202 23.69 -10.54 76.49
C ARG A 202 23.82 -9.61 77.71
N GLU A 203 23.03 -9.83 78.76
CA GLU A 203 23.27 -9.54 80.21
C GLU A 203 22.31 -10.48 80.98
N THR A 204 22.64 -11.27 82.01
CA THR A 204 23.64 -11.25 83.10
C THR A 204 24.06 -12.67 83.46
#